data_AF-W1S6V4-F1
#
_entry.id   AF-W1S6V4-F1
#
_cell.length_a   1.000
_cell.length_b   1.000
_cell.length_c   1.000
_cell.angle_alpha   90.00
_cell.angle_beta   90.00
_cell.angle_gamma   90.00
#
_symmetry.space_group_name_H-M   'P 1'
#
loop_
_entity.id
_entity.type
_entity.pdbx_description
1 polymer ?
#
loop_
_entity_poly.entity_id
_entity_poly.type
_entity_poly.pdbx_seq_one_letter_code
_entity_poly.pdbx_strand_id
1 'polypeptide(L)'
;MLPSIDLRIANIVKALEQVVLPALTARERLAKDQVNLCIGHLQMIAQQWRWAAAFEAGSFHAMIALAEEMQPSVDASYAEELGQAIATAKAVEGHDLAAVEHAIVALGGLIDRIILGEDGQVALAPAIWEAVLSYGEKQSLRERTWFAATGLDPDRKELPSIAEVMAG
;
A
#
# COMPACT_ATOMS: atom_id res chain seq x y z
N MET A 1 -17.88 18.37 -19.87
CA MET A 1 -16.63 18.22 -19.10
C MET A 1 -16.90 17.29 -17.94
N LEU A 2 -16.05 16.30 -17.70
CA LEU A 2 -16.17 15.44 -16.51
C LEU A 2 -15.65 16.23 -15.29
N PRO A 3 -16.39 16.31 -14.17
CA PRO A 3 -15.92 16.97 -12.97
C PRO A 3 -14.69 16.25 -12.42
N SER A 4 -13.71 17.01 -11.89
CA SER A 4 -12.51 16.42 -11.28
C SER A 4 -12.88 15.55 -10.08
N ILE A 5 -12.00 14.60 -9.74
CA ILE A 5 -12.17 13.73 -8.56
C ILE A 5 -12.29 14.57 -7.29
N ASP A 6 -11.49 15.63 -7.14
CA ASP A 6 -11.58 16.53 -5.97
C ASP A 6 -12.94 17.19 -5.84
N LEU A 7 -13.49 17.69 -6.95
CA LEU A 7 -14.79 18.35 -6.93
C LEU A 7 -15.90 17.35 -6.58
N ARG A 8 -15.80 16.12 -7.09
CA ARG A 8 -16.74 15.04 -6.74
C ARG A 8 -16.67 14.71 -5.25
N ILE A 9 -15.47 14.55 -4.69
CA ILE A 9 -15.27 14.26 -3.26
C ILE A 9 -15.79 15.41 -2.40
N ALA A 10 -15.42 16.65 -2.71
CA ALA A 10 -15.86 17.84 -1.97
C ALA A 10 -17.39 17.97 -1.94
N ASN A 11 -18.06 17.69 -3.07
CA ASN A 11 -19.52 17.69 -3.14
C ASN A 11 -20.16 16.59 -2.29
N ILE A 12 -19.58 15.38 -2.25
CA ILE A 12 -20.07 14.29 -1.40
C ILE A 12 -19.90 14.66 0.09
N VAL A 13 -18.73 15.14 0.49
CA VAL A 13 -18.46 15.59 1.87
C VAL A 13 -19.46 16.67 2.26
N LYS A 14 -19.67 17.68 1.41
CA LYS A 14 -20.66 18.74 1.64
C LYS A 14 -22.07 18.19 1.83
N ALA A 15 -22.50 17.23 1.03
CA ALA A 15 -23.82 16.62 1.17
C ALA A 15 -23.96 15.85 2.49
N LEU A 16 -22.92 15.11 2.89
CA LEU A 16 -22.89 14.39 4.16
C LEU A 16 -22.94 15.37 5.35
N GLU A 17 -22.13 16.41 5.35
CA GLU A 17 -22.02 17.39 6.45
C GLU A 17 -23.23 18.31 6.56
N GLN A 18 -23.78 18.77 5.42
CA GLN A 18 -24.78 19.84 5.40
C GLN A 18 -26.21 19.34 5.25
N VAL A 19 -26.42 18.09 4.82
CA VAL A 19 -27.75 17.53 4.59
C VAL A 19 -27.99 16.28 5.42
N VAL A 20 -27.11 15.29 5.32
CA VAL A 20 -27.33 13.99 5.98
C VAL A 20 -27.11 14.10 7.49
N LEU A 21 -25.96 14.60 7.94
CA LEU A 21 -25.62 14.68 9.36
C LEU A 21 -26.62 15.53 10.16
N PRO A 22 -27.10 16.70 9.67
CA PRO A 22 -28.10 17.50 10.38
C PRO A 22 -29.49 16.85 10.43
N ALA A 23 -29.82 15.96 9.50
CA ALA A 23 -31.10 15.24 9.48
C ALA A 23 -31.15 14.10 10.51
N LEU A 24 -30.01 13.66 11.05
CA LEU A 24 -29.94 12.60 12.06
C LEU A 24 -30.23 13.17 13.46
N THR A 25 -31.15 12.54 14.20
CA THR A 25 -31.50 12.94 15.56
C THR A 25 -30.47 12.41 16.58
N ALA A 26 -30.66 12.71 17.87
CA ALA A 26 -29.77 12.22 18.92
C ALA A 26 -29.87 10.70 19.15
N ARG A 27 -30.92 10.04 18.64
CA ARG A 27 -31.11 8.58 18.80
C ARG A 27 -30.26 7.78 17.82
N GLU A 28 -29.96 8.33 16.64
CA GLU A 28 -29.14 7.66 15.61
C GLU A 28 -27.64 7.91 15.80
N ARG A 29 -27.13 7.76 17.04
CA ARG A 29 -25.71 8.02 17.37
C ARG A 29 -24.75 7.23 16.46
N LEU A 30 -25.01 5.93 16.30
CA LEU A 30 -24.18 5.08 15.45
C LEU A 30 -24.18 5.56 13.99
N ALA A 31 -25.31 6.01 13.47
CA ALA A 31 -25.38 6.53 12.10
C ALA A 31 -24.55 7.81 11.94
N LYS A 32 -24.54 8.70 12.95
CA LYS A 32 -23.67 9.88 12.97
C LYS A 32 -22.20 9.50 12.94
N ASP A 33 -21.82 8.51 13.75
CA ASP A 33 -20.45 8.00 13.77
C ASP A 33 -20.04 7.42 12.40
N GLN A 34 -20.93 6.67 11.74
CA GLN A 34 -20.68 6.14 10.39
C GLN A 34 -20.59 7.25 9.34
N VAL A 35 -21.42 8.30 9.40
CA VAL A 35 -21.30 9.46 8.50
C VAL A 35 -19.96 10.16 8.67
N ASN A 36 -19.52 10.38 9.92
CA ASN A 36 -18.22 10.96 10.21
C ASN A 36 -17.07 10.07 9.71
N LEU A 37 -17.19 8.75 9.84
CA LEU A 37 -16.23 7.80 9.28
C LEU A 37 -16.14 7.93 7.76
N CYS A 38 -17.27 7.98 7.05
CA CYS A 38 -17.29 8.21 5.61
C CYS A 38 -16.62 9.54 5.21
N ILE A 39 -16.90 10.63 5.94
CA ILE A 39 -16.27 11.93 5.70
C ILE A 39 -14.75 11.82 5.86
N GLY A 40 -14.27 11.19 6.94
CA GLY A 40 -12.85 10.98 7.18
C GLY A 40 -12.17 10.20 6.05
N HIS A 41 -12.77 9.10 5.59
CA HIS A 41 -12.25 8.34 4.44
C HIS A 41 -12.22 9.17 3.15
N LEU A 42 -13.27 9.95 2.86
CA LEU A 42 -13.32 10.80 1.68
C LEU A 42 -12.22 11.88 1.70
N GLN A 43 -11.98 12.50 2.86
CA GLN A 43 -10.93 13.49 3.03
C GLN A 43 -9.52 12.88 2.90
N MET A 44 -9.34 11.63 3.35
CA MET A 44 -8.10 10.89 3.15
C MET A 44 -7.87 10.56 1.66
N ILE A 45 -8.90 10.05 0.97
CA ILE A 45 -8.84 9.78 -0.47
C ILE A 45 -8.52 11.06 -1.25
N ALA A 46 -9.08 12.21 -0.87
CA ALA A 46 -8.80 13.50 -1.52
C ALA A 46 -7.29 13.86 -1.51
N GLN A 47 -6.57 13.46 -0.45
CA GLN A 47 -5.13 13.69 -0.32
C GLN A 47 -4.29 12.64 -1.08
N GLN A 48 -4.80 11.41 -1.18
CA GLN A 48 -4.07 10.25 -1.69
C GLN A 48 -4.25 10.00 -3.18
N TRP A 49 -5.42 10.27 -3.76
CA TRP A 49 -5.80 9.72 -5.08
C TRP A 49 -4.85 10.09 -6.22
N ARG A 50 -4.22 11.27 -6.18
CA ARG A 50 -3.23 11.72 -7.18
C ARG A 50 -1.97 10.87 -7.19
N TRP A 51 -1.67 10.28 -6.05
CA TRP A 51 -0.45 9.54 -5.77
C TRP A 51 -0.68 8.03 -5.79
N ALA A 52 -1.94 7.57 -5.88
CA ALA A 52 -2.28 6.15 -5.72
C ALA A 52 -1.52 5.27 -6.71
N ALA A 53 -1.47 5.66 -7.99
CA ALA A 53 -0.70 4.92 -9.00
C ALA A 53 0.81 4.91 -8.71
N ALA A 54 1.37 6.03 -8.26
CA ALA A 54 2.79 6.10 -7.90
C ALA A 54 3.12 5.26 -6.66
N PHE A 55 2.20 5.24 -5.69
CA PHE A 55 2.32 4.41 -4.50
C PHE A 55 2.34 2.92 -4.88
N GLU A 56 1.34 2.45 -5.64
CA GLU A 56 1.27 1.06 -6.10
C GLU A 56 2.48 0.66 -6.94
N ALA A 57 2.84 1.46 -7.94
CA ALA A 57 4.00 1.19 -8.79
C ALA A 57 5.30 1.14 -7.98
N GLY A 58 5.50 2.07 -7.04
CA GLY A 58 6.67 2.06 -6.18
C GLY A 58 6.69 0.84 -5.24
N SER A 59 5.53 0.41 -4.71
CA SER A 59 5.44 -0.77 -3.83
C SER A 59 5.78 -2.03 -4.62
N PHE A 60 5.29 -2.12 -5.85
CA PHE A 60 5.62 -3.20 -6.76
C PHE A 60 7.10 -3.24 -7.12
N HIS A 61 7.70 -2.09 -7.47
CA HIS A 61 9.15 -2.02 -7.73
C HIS A 61 9.99 -2.41 -6.52
N ALA A 62 9.59 -2.00 -5.31
CA ALA A 62 10.27 -2.38 -4.08
C ALA A 62 10.20 -3.90 -3.83
N MET A 63 9.06 -4.53 -4.14
CA MET A 63 8.89 -5.98 -4.03
C MET A 63 9.74 -6.75 -5.05
N ILE A 64 9.84 -6.25 -6.29
CA ILE A 64 10.76 -6.80 -7.30
C ILE A 64 12.20 -6.70 -6.80
N ALA A 65 12.62 -5.53 -6.29
CA ALA A 65 13.96 -5.32 -5.76
C ALA A 65 14.28 -6.28 -4.59
N LEU A 66 13.32 -6.49 -3.68
CA LEU A 66 13.45 -7.48 -2.61
C LEU A 66 13.67 -8.89 -3.18
N ALA A 67 12.84 -9.32 -4.13
CA ALA A 67 12.99 -10.63 -4.75
C ALA A 67 14.36 -10.81 -5.43
N GLU A 68 14.85 -9.78 -6.13
CA GLU A 68 16.18 -9.78 -6.73
C GLU A 68 17.31 -9.87 -5.71
N GLU A 69 17.18 -9.19 -4.57
CA GLU A 69 18.14 -9.24 -3.47
C GLU A 69 18.16 -10.62 -2.78
N MET A 70 17.00 -11.28 -2.72
CA MET A 70 16.86 -12.64 -2.16
C MET A 70 17.42 -13.73 -3.10
N GLN A 71 17.31 -13.54 -4.41
CA GLN A 71 17.62 -14.55 -5.44
C GLN A 71 18.98 -15.26 -5.27
N PRO A 72 20.10 -14.60 -4.92
CA PRO A 72 21.38 -15.28 -4.77
C PRO A 72 21.47 -16.18 -3.54
N SER A 73 20.58 -16.01 -2.57
CA SER A 73 20.63 -16.65 -1.25
C SER A 73 19.44 -17.58 -0.99
N VAL A 74 18.52 -17.70 -1.95
CA VAL A 74 17.33 -18.55 -1.84
C VAL A 74 17.72 -20.03 -1.97
N ASP A 75 16.97 -20.90 -1.30
CA ASP A 75 17.11 -22.34 -1.47
C ASP A 75 16.92 -22.75 -2.94
N ALA A 76 17.67 -23.77 -3.37
CA ALA A 76 17.66 -24.24 -4.76
C ALA A 76 16.26 -24.65 -5.25
N SER A 77 15.38 -25.10 -4.35
CA SER A 77 13.99 -25.45 -4.65
C SER A 77 13.15 -24.27 -5.15
N TYR A 78 13.46 -23.04 -4.73
CA TYR A 78 12.74 -21.82 -5.14
C TYR A 78 13.49 -21.01 -6.20
N ALA A 79 14.77 -21.29 -6.45
CA ALA A 79 15.61 -20.44 -7.29
C ALA A 79 15.06 -20.25 -8.71
N GLU A 80 14.59 -21.32 -9.36
CA GLU A 80 14.00 -21.23 -10.71
C GLU A 80 12.65 -20.49 -10.69
N GLU A 81 11.78 -20.84 -9.74
CA GLU A 81 10.45 -20.23 -9.60
C GLU A 81 10.55 -18.72 -9.33
N LEU A 82 11.45 -18.30 -8.43
CA LEU A 82 11.69 -16.91 -8.10
C LEU A 82 12.26 -16.13 -9.30
N GLY A 83 13.19 -16.71 -10.04
CA GLY A 83 13.72 -16.10 -11.25
C GLY A 83 12.65 -15.85 -12.31
N GLN A 84 11.74 -16.82 -12.52
CA GLN A 84 10.62 -16.67 -13.44
C GLN A 84 9.60 -15.64 -12.95
N ALA A 85 9.30 -15.62 -11.65
CA ALA A 85 8.39 -14.65 -11.05
C ALA A 85 8.92 -13.22 -11.18
N ILE A 86 10.23 -12.99 -10.94
CA ILE A 86 10.88 -11.70 -11.15
C ILE A 86 10.78 -11.26 -12.61
N ALA A 87 11.09 -12.16 -13.56
CA ALA A 87 11.02 -11.84 -14.98
C ALA A 87 9.58 -11.48 -15.42
N THR A 88 8.59 -12.21 -14.91
CA THR A 88 7.18 -11.95 -15.16
C THR A 88 6.76 -10.60 -14.57
N ALA A 89 7.13 -10.32 -13.33
CA ALA A 89 6.82 -9.06 -12.65
C ALA A 89 7.43 -7.86 -13.40
N LYS A 90 8.67 -7.97 -13.88
CA LYS A 90 9.32 -6.91 -14.66
C LYS A 90 8.70 -6.66 -16.03
N ALA A 91 7.95 -7.63 -16.57
CA ALA A 91 7.23 -7.46 -17.83
C ALA A 91 5.89 -6.71 -17.66
N VAL A 92 5.44 -6.48 -16.44
CA VAL A 92 4.20 -5.74 -16.16
C VAL A 92 4.41 -4.25 -16.34
N GLU A 93 3.56 -3.63 -17.14
CA GLU A 93 3.57 -2.18 -17.33
C GLU A 93 2.94 -1.48 -16.12
N GLY A 94 3.70 -0.63 -15.42
CA GLY A 94 3.29 -0.01 -14.15
C GLY A 94 2.07 0.94 -14.21
N HIS A 95 1.49 1.18 -15.40
CA HIS A 95 0.27 1.97 -15.56
C HIS A 95 -1.01 1.10 -15.64
N ASP A 96 -0.88 -0.21 -15.82
CA ASP A 96 -1.99 -1.17 -15.67
C ASP A 96 -2.08 -1.60 -14.20
N LEU A 97 -2.87 -0.86 -13.42
CA LEU A 97 -3.01 -1.10 -11.98
C LEU A 97 -3.55 -2.50 -11.66
N ALA A 98 -4.40 -3.09 -12.51
CA ALA A 98 -4.93 -4.42 -12.28
C ALA A 98 -3.85 -5.49 -12.49
N ALA A 99 -3.00 -5.32 -13.52
CA ALA A 99 -1.86 -6.19 -13.74
C ALA A 99 -0.82 -6.06 -12.62
N VAL A 100 -0.57 -4.83 -12.13
CA VAL A 100 0.31 -4.58 -10.98
C VAL A 100 -0.22 -5.28 -9.73
N GLU A 101 -1.51 -5.15 -9.41
CA GLU A 101 -2.13 -5.79 -8.25
C GLU A 101 -1.98 -7.32 -8.30
N HIS A 102 -2.28 -7.93 -9.45
CA HIS A 102 -2.11 -9.38 -9.63
C HIS A 102 -0.64 -9.81 -9.47
N ALA A 103 0.31 -9.02 -9.99
CA ALA A 103 1.73 -9.33 -9.90
C ALA A 103 2.27 -9.18 -8.47
N ILE A 104 1.80 -8.18 -7.72
CA ILE A 104 2.08 -8.02 -6.28
C ILE A 104 1.62 -9.27 -5.51
N VAL A 105 0.39 -9.73 -5.74
CA VAL A 105 -0.14 -10.92 -5.05
C VAL A 105 0.68 -12.16 -5.40
N ALA A 106 1.01 -12.34 -6.68
CA ALA A 106 1.77 -13.50 -7.13
C ALA A 106 3.21 -13.53 -6.59
N LEU A 107 3.95 -12.43 -6.73
CA LEU A 107 5.33 -12.34 -6.26
C LEU A 107 5.41 -12.34 -4.73
N GLY A 108 4.53 -11.58 -4.07
CA GLY A 108 4.43 -11.53 -2.61
C GLY A 108 4.12 -12.90 -2.02
N GLY A 109 3.18 -13.64 -2.60
CA GLY A 109 2.87 -15.01 -2.15
C GLY A 109 4.04 -15.99 -2.30
N LEU A 110 4.91 -15.81 -3.30
CA LEU A 110 6.15 -16.59 -3.42
C LEU A 110 7.20 -16.17 -2.38
N ILE A 111 7.39 -14.87 -2.17
CA ILE A 111 8.28 -14.34 -1.12
C ILE A 111 7.85 -14.86 0.26
N ASP A 112 6.55 -14.83 0.57
CA ASP A 112 6.01 -15.36 1.82
C ASP A 112 6.30 -16.85 1.97
N ARG A 113 6.12 -17.65 0.91
CA ARG A 113 6.49 -19.08 0.93
C ARG A 113 7.98 -19.29 1.21
N ILE A 114 8.85 -18.48 0.61
CA ILE A 114 10.30 -18.54 0.85
C ILE A 114 10.63 -18.20 2.31
N ILE A 115 10.00 -17.16 2.87
CA ILE A 115 10.22 -16.72 4.25
C ILE A 115 9.73 -17.76 5.25
N LEU A 116 8.54 -18.32 5.03
CA LEU A 116 7.94 -19.30 5.93
C LEU A 116 8.57 -20.69 5.81
N GLY A 117 9.09 -21.03 4.62
CA GLY A 117 9.47 -22.39 4.27
C GLY A 117 8.27 -23.35 4.23
N GLU A 118 8.48 -24.61 3.83
CA GLU A 118 7.39 -25.59 3.78
C GLU A 118 7.03 -26.19 5.16
N ASP A 119 8.01 -26.26 6.06
CA ASP A 119 7.93 -26.98 7.34
C ASP A 119 8.76 -26.34 8.47
N GLY A 120 9.26 -25.12 8.24
CA GLY A 120 9.99 -24.31 9.24
C GLY A 120 11.30 -24.94 9.75
N GLN A 121 11.78 -26.01 9.09
CA GLN A 121 12.99 -26.74 9.47
C GLN A 121 14.26 -26.10 8.93
N VAL A 122 14.15 -25.33 7.85
CA VAL A 122 15.27 -24.62 7.23
C VAL A 122 15.26 -23.19 7.70
N ALA A 123 16.33 -22.78 8.38
CA ALA A 123 16.50 -21.40 8.77
C ALA A 123 16.67 -20.51 7.53
N LEU A 124 15.99 -19.37 7.52
CA LEU A 124 16.14 -18.36 6.48
C LEU A 124 17.59 -17.88 6.43
N ALA A 125 18.15 -17.76 5.23
CA ALA A 125 19.52 -17.27 5.07
C ALA A 125 19.66 -15.86 5.67
N PRO A 126 20.75 -15.54 6.40
CA PRO A 126 20.95 -14.22 7.00
C PRO A 126 20.82 -13.06 6.00
N ALA A 127 21.28 -13.24 4.77
CA ALA A 127 21.14 -12.24 3.71
C ALA A 127 19.68 -11.97 3.34
N ILE A 128 18.83 -13.00 3.31
CA ILE A 128 17.39 -12.82 3.05
C ILE A 128 16.73 -12.11 4.23
N TRP A 129 17.11 -12.47 5.45
CA TRP A 129 16.62 -11.79 6.65
C TRP A 129 16.92 -10.29 6.62
N GLU A 130 18.15 -9.90 6.29
CA GLU A 130 18.56 -8.51 6.15
C GLU A 130 17.79 -7.79 5.02
N ALA A 131 17.61 -8.44 3.87
CA ALA A 131 16.84 -7.91 2.75
C ALA A 131 15.38 -7.63 3.13
N VAL A 132 14.73 -8.58 3.81
CA VAL A 132 13.34 -8.44 4.28
C VAL A 132 13.20 -7.30 5.29
N LEU A 133 14.12 -7.16 6.24
CA LEU A 133 14.10 -6.07 7.21
C LEU A 133 14.32 -4.70 6.53
N SER A 134 15.28 -4.61 5.61
CA SER A 134 15.56 -3.40 4.81
C SER A 134 14.35 -2.99 3.96
N TYR A 135 13.68 -3.95 3.32
CA TYR A 135 12.42 -3.72 2.62
C TYR A 135 11.33 -3.24 3.58
N GLY A 136 11.15 -3.93 4.71
CA GLY A 136 10.13 -3.61 5.70
C GLY A 136 10.27 -2.21 6.29
N GLU A 137 11.49 -1.75 6.55
CA GLU A 137 11.77 -0.38 7.01
C GLU A 137 11.30 0.66 5.99
N LYS A 138 11.69 0.49 4.71
CA LYS A 138 11.31 1.40 3.62
C LYS A 138 9.79 1.39 3.41
N GLN A 139 9.19 0.20 3.34
CA GLN A 139 7.76 0.06 3.11
C GLN A 139 6.95 0.63 4.28
N SER A 140 7.39 0.41 5.53
CA SER A 140 6.77 0.99 6.71
C SER A 140 6.77 2.52 6.66
N LEU A 141 7.89 3.15 6.30
CA LEU A 141 7.94 4.61 6.15
C LEU A 141 6.91 5.13 5.13
N ARG A 142 6.77 4.42 4.00
CA ARG A 142 5.81 4.78 2.94
C ARG A 142 4.37 4.67 3.41
N GLU A 143 4.02 3.57 4.06
CA GLU A 143 2.66 3.32 4.57
C GLU A 143 2.30 4.27 5.71
N ARG A 144 3.23 4.48 6.66
CA ARG A 144 3.07 5.48 7.73
C ARG A 144 2.80 6.87 7.15
N THR A 145 3.57 7.27 6.12
CA THR A 145 3.37 8.53 5.40
C THR A 145 2.00 8.58 4.71
N TRP A 146 1.61 7.49 4.05
CA TRP A 146 0.33 7.37 3.34
C TRP A 146 -0.86 7.57 4.27
N PHE A 147 -0.79 7.01 5.49
CA PHE A 147 -1.86 7.07 6.49
C PHE A 147 -1.68 8.15 7.57
N ALA A 148 -0.70 9.05 7.43
CA ALA A 148 -0.37 10.06 8.44
C ALA A 148 -1.58 10.96 8.81
N ALA A 149 -2.46 11.22 7.83
CA ALA A 149 -3.68 12.02 8.01
C ALA A 149 -4.70 11.42 8.99
N THR A 150 -4.64 10.11 9.28
CA THR A 150 -5.50 9.46 10.29
C THR A 150 -5.21 9.94 11.72
N GLY A 151 -4.00 10.48 11.94
CA GLY A 151 -3.54 10.93 13.24
C GLY A 151 -3.19 9.80 14.22
N LEU A 152 -3.15 8.54 13.76
CA LEU A 152 -2.87 7.37 14.58
C LEU A 152 -1.37 7.09 14.75
N ASP A 153 -0.53 7.60 13.86
CA ASP A 153 0.93 7.48 13.99
C ASP A 153 1.45 8.47 15.05
N PRO A 154 2.14 8.00 16.11
CA PRO A 154 2.65 8.85 17.18
C PRO A 154 3.72 9.83 16.69
N ASP A 155 4.49 9.46 15.67
CA ASP A 155 5.62 10.24 15.14
C ASP A 155 5.25 10.96 13.84
N ARG A 156 3.94 11.13 13.56
CA ARG A 156 3.46 11.71 12.28
C ARG A 156 4.05 13.07 11.90
N LYS A 157 4.60 13.82 12.86
CA LYS A 157 5.24 15.12 12.63
C LYS A 157 6.65 15.00 12.04
N GLU A 158 7.25 13.82 12.16
CA GLU A 158 8.58 13.49 11.66
C GLU A 158 8.50 12.80 10.29
N LEU A 159 7.30 12.40 9.86
CA LEU A 159 7.08 11.77 8.57
C LEU A 159 7.22 12.79 7.43
N PRO A 160 7.82 12.39 6.30
CA PRO A 160 7.82 13.20 5.09
C PRO A 160 6.40 13.38 4.54
N SER A 161 6.23 14.29 3.60
CA SER A 161 5.00 14.40 2.82
C SER A 161 4.85 13.25 1.82
N ILE A 162 3.60 12.95 1.42
CA ILE A 162 3.35 11.96 0.35
C ILE A 162 4.11 12.33 -0.93
N ALA A 163 4.18 13.62 -1.27
CA ALA A 163 4.88 14.08 -2.47
C ALA A 163 6.39 13.79 -2.42
N GLU A 164 7.03 13.98 -1.26
CA GLU A 164 8.47 13.67 -1.08
C GLU A 164 8.72 12.17 -1.20
N VAL A 165 7.85 11.33 -0.63
CA VAL A 165 7.98 9.87 -0.69
C VAL A 165 7.72 9.33 -2.09
N MET A 166 6.78 9.90 -2.85
CA MET A 166 6.48 9.44 -4.22
C MET A 166 7.47 9.96 -5.27
N ALA A 167 8.32 10.92 -4.93
CA ALA A 167 9.32 11.49 -5.84
C ALA A 167 10.68 10.76 -5.78
N GLY A 168 10.92 9.98 -4.72
CA GLY A 168 12.11 9.13 -4.56
C GLY A 168 11.88 7.71 -5.03
#